data_AF-A0A6M6JDJ5-F1
#
_entry.id   AF-A0A6M6JDJ5-F1
#
_cell.length_a   1.000
_cell.length_b   1.000
_cell.length_c   1.000
_cell.angle_alpha   90.00
_cell.angle_beta   90.00
_cell.angle_gamma   90.00
#
_symmetry.space_group_name_H-M   'P 1'
#
loop_
_entity.id
_entity.type
_entity.pdbx_description
1 polymer ?
#
loop_
_entity_poly.entity_id
_entity_poly.type
_entity_poly.pdbx_seq_one_letter_code
_entity_poly.pdbx_strand_id
1 'polypeptide(L)'
;MTYSKRIETMRVIAGGHPSLSQSNKIQAIYGEFNSIKSCFRRKGAAGWLLSVLYTTRALDTCLSEIISSKHWTPKGAALGGYLKELEARAVLTAVERQLYQATVVKKRNRYMHEAGATPSNVEADRILTDMHACFVIVTSRV
;
A
#
# COMPACT_ATOMS: atom_id res chain seq x y z
N MET A 1 -0.86 -13.79 10.92
CA MET A 1 -0.48 -12.52 11.59
C MET A 1 -1.73 -11.63 11.72
N THR A 2 -1.94 -10.94 12.84
CA THR A 2 -3.08 -10.03 13.02
C THR A 2 -2.87 -8.70 12.29
N TYR A 3 -3.94 -7.98 11.96
CA TYR A 3 -3.84 -6.66 11.32
C TYR A 3 -2.98 -5.67 12.14
N SER A 4 -3.11 -5.69 13.46
CA SER A 4 -2.32 -4.82 14.36
C SER A 4 -0.83 -5.08 14.25
N LYS A 5 -0.40 -6.35 14.28
CA LYS A 5 1.02 -6.72 14.14
C LYS A 5 1.56 -6.32 12.77
N ARG A 6 0.77 -6.57 11.70
CA ARG A 6 1.14 -6.19 10.34
C ARG A 6 1.38 -4.70 10.18
N ILE A 7 0.47 -3.88 10.72
CA ILE A 7 0.61 -2.43 10.65
C ILE A 7 1.81 -1.95 11.45
N GLU A 8 2.12 -2.60 12.57
CA GLU A 8 3.33 -2.30 13.35
C GLU A 8 4.61 -2.64 12.58
N THR A 9 4.65 -3.81 11.94
CA THR A 9 5.75 -4.19 11.06
C THR A 9 5.96 -3.16 9.94
N MET A 10 4.89 -2.67 9.31
CA MET A 10 5.00 -1.63 8.28
C MET A 10 5.54 -0.31 8.82
N ARG A 11 5.18 0.08 10.05
CA ARG A 11 5.77 1.27 10.70
C ARG A 11 7.25 1.11 10.91
N VAL A 12 7.67 -0.02 11.48
CA VAL A 12 9.09 -0.30 11.75
C VAL A 12 9.89 -0.28 10.45
N ILE A 13 9.38 -0.93 9.39
CA ILE A 13 10.04 -0.92 8.08
C ILE A 13 10.10 0.50 7.51
N ALA A 14 9.00 1.26 7.53
CA ALA A 14 8.99 2.63 7.03
C ALA A 14 9.94 3.55 7.82
N GLY A 15 10.01 3.40 9.14
CA GLY A 15 10.92 4.17 10.00
C GLY A 15 12.39 3.76 9.88
N GLY A 16 12.68 2.52 9.47
CA GLY A 16 14.03 2.03 9.24
C GLY A 16 14.54 2.25 7.81
N HIS A 17 13.65 2.43 6.84
CA HIS A 17 14.04 2.60 5.43
C HIS A 17 14.56 4.02 5.17
N PRO A 18 15.78 4.23 4.63
CA PRO A 18 16.40 5.55 4.48
C PRO A 18 15.52 6.55 3.72
N SER A 19 14.98 6.16 2.56
CA SER A 19 14.13 7.05 1.74
C SER A 19 12.82 7.46 2.41
N LEU A 20 12.30 6.63 3.33
CA LEU A 20 11.00 6.88 3.96
C LEU A 20 11.19 7.64 5.28
N SER A 21 12.17 7.23 6.09
CA SER A 21 12.49 7.88 7.37
C SER A 21 12.90 9.34 7.22
N GLN A 22 13.54 9.70 6.10
CA GLN A 22 13.94 11.07 5.77
C GLN A 22 12.87 11.84 4.99
N SER A 23 11.78 11.18 4.56
CA SER A 23 10.70 11.83 3.84
C SER A 23 9.94 12.79 4.76
N ASN A 24 9.60 13.98 4.23
CA ASN A 24 8.68 14.90 4.90
C ASN A 24 7.25 14.34 5.03
N LYS A 25 6.92 13.23 4.36
CA LYS A 25 5.63 12.54 4.43
C LYS A 25 5.60 11.40 5.45
N ILE A 26 6.67 11.10 6.17
CA ILE A 26 6.69 9.96 7.12
C ILE A 26 5.58 10.04 8.18
N GLN A 27 5.29 11.24 8.70
CA GLN A 27 4.21 11.43 9.66
C GLN A 27 2.83 11.20 9.03
N ALA A 28 2.65 11.57 7.76
CA ALA A 28 1.43 11.29 7.02
C ALA A 28 1.25 9.78 6.80
N ILE A 29 2.32 9.06 6.41
CA ILE A 29 2.32 7.60 6.28
C ILE A 29 1.93 6.93 7.60
N TYR A 30 2.47 7.38 8.73
CA TYR A 30 2.06 6.88 10.05
C TYR A 30 0.60 7.21 10.40
N GLY A 31 0.12 8.38 10.00
CA GLY A 31 -1.28 8.76 10.10
C GLY A 31 -2.20 7.80 9.32
N GLU A 32 -1.81 7.42 8.11
CA GLU A 32 -2.51 6.42 7.30
C GLU A 32 -2.52 5.06 8.02
N PHE A 33 -1.38 4.59 8.53
CA PHE A 33 -1.30 3.36 9.30
C PHE A 33 -2.17 3.35 10.57
N ASN A 34 -2.27 4.48 11.27
CA ASN A 34 -3.19 4.64 12.40
C ASN A 34 -4.66 4.58 11.94
N SER A 35 -4.97 5.22 10.81
CA SER A 35 -6.31 5.22 10.23
C SER A 35 -6.77 3.83 9.83
N ILE A 36 -5.88 2.98 9.30
CA ILE A 36 -6.16 1.55 9.06
C ILE A 36 -6.55 0.86 10.37
N LYS A 37 -5.75 0.99 11.45
CA LYS A 37 -6.08 0.38 12.77
C LYS A 37 -7.47 0.82 13.27
N SER A 38 -7.79 2.11 13.15
CA SER A 38 -9.09 2.66 13.55
C SER A 38 -10.26 2.14 12.72
N CYS A 39 -10.07 1.99 11.40
CA CYS A 39 -11.09 1.45 10.51
C CYS A 39 -11.38 -0.02 10.82
N PHE A 40 -10.36 -0.83 11.10
CA PHE A 40 -10.56 -2.23 11.47
C PHE A 40 -11.32 -2.43 12.79
N ARG A 41 -11.32 -1.42 13.68
CA ARG A 41 -12.14 -1.41 14.91
C ARG A 41 -13.60 -1.04 14.63
N ARG A 42 -13.85 -0.15 13.66
CA ARG A 42 -15.19 0.23 13.23
C ARG A 42 -15.75 -0.84 12.29
N LYS A 43 -16.39 -1.85 12.87
CA LYS A 43 -17.04 -2.92 12.09
C LYS A 43 -18.08 -2.34 11.13
N GLY A 44 -18.11 -2.86 9.90
CA GLY A 44 -19.14 -2.53 8.91
C GLY A 44 -18.55 -2.11 7.56
N ALA A 45 -19.39 -2.14 6.52
CA ALA A 45 -18.99 -1.90 5.13
C ALA A 45 -18.21 -0.59 4.93
N ALA A 46 -18.65 0.50 5.58
CA ALA A 46 -17.96 1.78 5.52
C ALA A 46 -16.56 1.74 6.15
N GLY A 47 -16.41 1.05 7.29
CA GLY A 47 -15.12 0.87 7.94
C GLY A 47 -14.16 0.05 7.07
N TRP A 48 -14.66 -1.02 6.45
CA TRP A 48 -13.86 -1.84 5.54
C TRP A 48 -13.45 -1.07 4.28
N LEU A 49 -14.36 -0.29 3.70
CA LEU A 49 -14.05 0.56 2.54
C LEU A 49 -12.96 1.58 2.86
N LEU A 50 -13.09 2.28 3.98
CA LEU A 50 -12.07 3.23 4.45
C LEU A 50 -10.74 2.54 4.73
N SER A 51 -10.76 1.32 5.27
CA SER A 51 -9.53 0.56 5.51
C SER A 51 -8.79 0.25 4.20
N VAL A 52 -9.50 -0.09 3.12
CA VAL A 52 -8.92 -0.30 1.78
C VAL A 52 -8.34 1.00 1.24
N LEU A 53 -9.06 2.11 1.39
CA LEU A 53 -8.60 3.43 0.95
C LEU A 53 -7.29 3.84 1.65
N TYR A 54 -7.25 3.79 2.97
CA TYR A 54 -6.04 4.17 3.73
C TYR A 54 -4.88 3.19 3.49
N THR A 55 -5.16 1.89 3.36
CA THR A 55 -4.14 0.87 3.01
C THR A 55 -3.47 1.19 1.67
N THR A 56 -4.28 1.47 0.65
CA THR A 56 -3.77 1.69 -0.71
C THR A 56 -3.11 3.06 -0.86
N ARG A 57 -3.58 4.08 -0.14
CA ARG A 57 -2.95 5.41 -0.08
C ARG A 57 -1.59 5.39 0.64
N ALA A 58 -1.50 4.64 1.74
CA ALA A 58 -0.23 4.43 2.43
C ALA A 58 0.80 3.79 1.48
N LEU A 59 0.41 2.73 0.76
CA LEU A 59 1.29 2.08 -0.20
C LEU A 59 1.68 3.03 -1.33
N ASP A 60 0.72 3.73 -1.93
CA ASP A 60 0.95 4.69 -3.02
C ASP A 60 1.98 5.75 -2.61
N THR A 61 1.81 6.33 -1.41
CA THR A 61 2.73 7.32 -0.85
C THR A 61 4.11 6.72 -0.61
N CYS A 62 4.21 5.55 0.04
CA CYS A 62 5.50 4.89 0.27
C CYS A 62 6.26 4.62 -1.03
N LEU A 63 5.58 4.05 -2.04
CA LEU A 63 6.23 3.74 -3.32
C LEU A 63 6.65 5.01 -4.06
N SER A 64 5.82 6.06 -4.01
CA SER A 64 6.14 7.37 -4.58
C SER A 64 7.42 7.95 -3.97
N GLU A 65 7.56 7.93 -2.64
CA GLU A 65 8.74 8.44 -1.94
C GLU A 65 10.01 7.62 -2.25
N ILE A 66 9.90 6.29 -2.30
CA ILE A 66 11.02 5.40 -2.67
C ILE A 66 11.48 5.70 -4.10
N ILE A 67 10.56 5.72 -5.07
CA ILE A 67 10.85 6.00 -6.48
C ILE A 67 11.48 7.39 -6.64
N SER A 68 10.93 8.40 -5.94
CA SER A 68 11.43 9.78 -5.99
C SER A 68 12.84 9.89 -5.43
N SER A 69 13.14 9.20 -4.33
CA SER A 69 14.49 9.21 -3.73
C SER A 69 15.57 8.60 -4.63
N LYS A 70 15.18 7.75 -5.58
CA LYS A 70 16.07 7.13 -6.58
C LYS A 70 16.09 7.90 -7.90
N HIS A 71 15.40 9.04 -7.98
CA HIS A 71 15.22 9.83 -9.21
C HIS A 71 14.60 9.03 -10.38
N TRP A 72 13.75 8.05 -10.07
CA TRP A 72 13.04 7.27 -11.08
C TRP A 72 11.77 8.01 -11.53
N THR A 73 11.40 7.86 -12.80
CA THR A 73 10.30 8.61 -13.43
C THR A 73 9.19 7.66 -13.86
N PRO A 74 8.18 7.43 -13.01
CA PRO A 74 7.10 6.51 -13.34
C PRO A 74 6.23 7.10 -14.45
N LYS A 75 5.76 6.26 -15.38
CA LYS A 75 4.85 6.67 -16.48
C LYS A 75 3.44 7.10 -16.01
N GLY A 76 3.23 7.29 -14.72
CA GLY A 76 1.99 7.79 -14.11
C GLY A 76 2.10 7.87 -12.58
N ALA A 77 1.61 8.97 -12.00
CA ALA A 77 1.64 9.23 -10.56
C ALA A 77 0.52 8.48 -9.81
N ALA A 78 0.52 7.15 -9.92
CA ALA A 78 -0.43 6.28 -9.25
C ALA A 78 0.16 4.88 -9.07
N LEU A 79 -0.41 4.11 -8.15
CA LEU A 79 0.06 2.79 -7.75
C LEU A 79 0.41 1.85 -8.91
N GLY A 80 -0.43 1.77 -9.95
CA GLY A 80 -0.13 0.95 -11.13
C GLY A 80 1.08 1.44 -11.95
N GLY A 81 1.31 2.76 -11.99
CA GLY A 81 2.50 3.35 -12.61
C GLY A 81 3.76 3.07 -11.79
N TYR A 82 3.67 3.17 -10.46
CA TYR A 82 4.79 2.84 -9.57
C TYR A 82 5.18 1.36 -9.66
N LEU A 83 4.22 0.43 -9.69
CA LEU A 83 4.52 -1.00 -9.87
C LEU A 83 5.23 -1.30 -11.19
N LYS A 84 4.86 -0.61 -12.29
CA LYS A 84 5.54 -0.73 -13.58
C LYS A 84 6.97 -0.20 -13.55
N GLU A 85 7.20 0.92 -12.86
CA GLU A 85 8.56 1.44 -12.69
C GLU A 85 9.42 0.47 -11.87
N LEU A 86 8.88 -0.10 -10.80
CA LEU A 86 9.59 -1.09 -9.98
C LEU A 86 9.92 -2.38 -10.75
N GLU A 87 9.06 -2.82 -11.68
CA GLU A 87 9.37 -3.90 -12.62
C GLU A 87 10.51 -3.51 -13.58
N ALA A 88 10.44 -2.31 -14.18
CA ALA A 88 11.47 -1.81 -15.09
C ALA A 88 12.85 -1.67 -14.45
N ARG A 89 12.89 -1.51 -13.13
CA ARG A 89 14.13 -1.44 -12.31
C ARG A 89 14.52 -2.76 -11.68
N ALA A 90 13.87 -3.86 -12.06
CA ALA A 90 14.10 -5.21 -11.52
C ALA A 90 13.92 -5.34 -10.00
N VAL A 91 13.21 -4.40 -9.36
CA VAL A 91 12.81 -4.49 -7.94
C VAL A 91 11.68 -5.52 -7.80
N LEU A 92 10.76 -5.54 -8.78
CA LEU A 92 9.72 -6.56 -8.89
C LEU A 92 9.93 -7.40 -10.15
N THR A 93 9.61 -8.68 -10.05
CA THR A 93 9.42 -9.53 -11.23
C THR A 93 8.10 -9.19 -11.92
N ALA A 94 7.97 -9.58 -13.19
CA ALA A 94 6.73 -9.44 -13.94
C ALA A 94 5.55 -10.13 -13.24
N VAL A 95 5.80 -11.29 -12.61
CA VAL A 95 4.82 -12.07 -11.86
C VAL A 95 4.37 -11.32 -10.60
N GLU A 96 5.29 -10.81 -9.79
CA GLU A 96 4.97 -10.03 -8.59
C GLU A 96 4.18 -8.76 -8.95
N ARG A 97 4.59 -8.04 -10.00
CA ARG A 97 3.86 -6.86 -10.48
C ARG A 97 2.45 -7.23 -10.95
N GLN A 98 2.29 -8.31 -11.71
CA GLN A 98 0.96 -8.79 -12.16
C GLN A 98 0.07 -9.14 -10.96
N LEU A 99 0.64 -9.81 -9.95
CA LEU A 99 -0.05 -10.15 -8.71
C LEU A 99 -0.56 -8.88 -8.01
N TYR A 100 0.31 -7.93 -7.69
CA TYR A 100 -0.09 -6.71 -6.96
C TYR A 100 -1.02 -5.80 -7.77
N GLN A 101 -0.88 -5.80 -9.10
CA GLN A 101 -1.83 -5.14 -9.98
C GLN A 101 -3.24 -5.75 -9.83
N ALA A 102 -3.34 -7.07 -9.74
CA ALA A 102 -4.61 -7.78 -9.62
C ALA A 102 -5.22 -7.69 -8.22
N THR A 103 -4.41 -7.89 -7.18
CA THR A 103 -4.89 -8.03 -5.80
C THR A 103 -5.05 -6.71 -5.07
N VAL A 104 -4.24 -5.69 -5.41
CA VAL A 104 -4.29 -4.38 -4.77
C VAL A 104 -4.92 -3.34 -5.69
N VAL A 105 -4.34 -3.10 -6.87
CA VAL A 105 -4.76 -1.98 -7.73
C VAL A 105 -6.17 -2.19 -8.29
N LYS A 106 -6.45 -3.35 -8.91
CA LYS A 106 -7.78 -3.63 -9.48
C LYS A 106 -8.88 -3.62 -8.41
N LYS A 107 -8.60 -4.20 -7.23
CA LYS A 107 -9.54 -4.21 -6.10
C LYS A 107 -9.82 -2.80 -5.59
N ARG A 108 -8.79 -1.97 -5.39
CA ARG A 108 -8.96 -0.56 -5.04
C ARG A 108 -9.82 0.16 -6.08
N ASN A 109 -9.51 0.01 -7.36
CA ASN A 109 -10.22 0.70 -8.43
C ASN A 109 -11.69 0.30 -8.47
N ARG A 110 -12.00 -0.98 -8.25
CA ARG A 110 -13.39 -1.46 -8.11
C ARG A 110 -14.15 -0.64 -7.07
N TYR A 111 -13.65 -0.59 -5.84
CA TYR A 111 -14.37 0.11 -4.76
C TYR A 111 -14.39 1.64 -4.89
N MET A 112 -13.48 2.22 -5.66
CA MET A 112 -13.44 3.66 -5.90
C MET A 112 -14.33 4.10 -7.08
N HIS A 113 -14.69 3.19 -7.98
CA HIS A 113 -15.40 3.55 -9.22
C HIS A 113 -16.76 2.85 -9.38
N GLU A 114 -17.02 1.76 -8.66
CA GLU A 114 -18.30 1.03 -8.70
C GLU A 114 -19.21 1.48 -7.55
N ALA A 115 -20.32 2.17 -7.87
CA ALA A 115 -21.26 2.65 -6.87
C ALA A 115 -21.90 1.48 -6.09
N GLY A 116 -21.95 1.59 -4.76
CA GLY A 116 -22.49 0.55 -3.88
C GLY A 116 -21.54 -0.62 -3.60
N ALA A 117 -20.40 -0.72 -4.31
CA ALA A 117 -19.42 -1.76 -4.03
C ALA A 117 -18.72 -1.50 -2.69
N THR A 118 -18.76 -2.48 -1.79
CA THR A 118 -18.06 -2.42 -0.51
C THR A 118 -17.31 -3.72 -0.24
N PRO A 119 -16.10 -3.65 0.34
CA PRO A 119 -15.36 -4.87 0.70
C PRO A 119 -15.97 -5.52 1.94
N SER A 120 -15.91 -6.86 1.98
CA SER A 120 -16.08 -7.58 3.23
C SER A 120 -14.85 -7.39 4.15
N ASN A 121 -14.98 -7.71 5.43
CA ASN A 121 -13.83 -7.72 6.36
C ASN A 121 -12.68 -8.61 5.83
N VAL A 122 -13.03 -9.80 5.34
CA VAL A 122 -12.05 -10.76 4.80
C VAL A 122 -11.34 -10.17 3.59
N GLU A 123 -12.05 -9.47 2.71
CA GLU A 123 -11.45 -8.86 1.52
C GLU A 123 -10.57 -7.66 1.89
N ALA A 124 -10.99 -6.84 2.86
CA ALA A 124 -10.17 -5.75 3.39
C ALA A 124 -8.86 -6.25 4.03
N ASP A 125 -8.91 -7.32 4.85
CA ASP A 125 -7.69 -7.90 5.44
C ASP A 125 -6.79 -8.58 4.40
N ARG A 126 -7.37 -9.19 3.35
CA ARG A 126 -6.61 -9.73 2.22
C ARG A 126 -5.85 -8.62 1.48
N ILE A 127 -6.52 -7.52 1.13
CA ILE A 127 -5.87 -6.36 0.48
C ILE A 127 -4.75 -5.79 1.36
N LEU A 128 -4.98 -5.68 2.68
CA LEU A 128 -3.95 -5.25 3.63
C LEU A 128 -2.77 -6.24 3.68
N THR A 129 -3.04 -7.54 3.57
CA THR A 129 -2.00 -8.58 3.51
C THR A 129 -1.16 -8.46 2.24
N ASP A 130 -1.80 -8.30 1.08
CA ASP A 130 -1.12 -8.16 -0.21
C ASP A 130 -0.32 -6.86 -0.28
N MET A 131 -0.86 -5.77 0.28
CA MET A 131 -0.15 -4.50 0.43
C MET A 131 1.10 -4.66 1.30
N HIS A 132 0.99 -5.33 2.45
CA HIS A 132 2.15 -5.59 3.32
C HIS A 132 3.20 -6.44 2.61
N ALA A 133 2.81 -7.48 1.89
CA ALA A 133 3.74 -8.30 1.12
C ALA A 133 4.47 -7.46 0.05
N CYS A 134 3.73 -6.64 -0.70
CA CYS A 134 4.31 -5.71 -1.67
C CYS A 134 5.32 -4.76 -1.02
N PHE A 135 4.93 -4.15 0.10
CA PHE A 135 5.76 -3.20 0.81
C PHE A 135 7.07 -3.83 1.33
N VAL A 136 6.99 -5.03 1.92
CA VAL A 136 8.17 -5.79 2.39
C VAL A 136 9.09 -6.17 1.24
N ILE A 137 8.53 -6.64 0.12
CA ILE A 137 9.34 -7.03 -1.04
C ILE A 137 10.06 -5.82 -1.62
N VAL A 138 9.36 -4.71 -1.82
CA VAL A 138 9.98 -3.49 -2.36
C VAL A 138 11.06 -3.01 -1.42
N THR A 139 10.74 -2.75 -0.15
CA THR A 139 11.69 -2.18 0.81
C THR A 139 12.90 -3.06 1.13
N SER A 140 12.85 -4.36 0.84
CA SER A 140 14.02 -5.25 0.99
C SER A 140 14.96 -5.27 -0.22
N ARG A 141 14.56 -4.66 -1.35
CA ARG A 141 15.26 -4.70 -2.64
C ARG A 141 15.68 -3.32 -3.17
N VAL A 142 15.40 -2.23 -2.44
CA VAL A 142 15.77 -0.85 -2.80
C VAL A 142 16.56 -0.14 -1.73
#